data_AF-A0A7S7J1F3-F1
#
_entry.id   AF-A0A7S7J1F3-F1
#
_cell.length_a   1.000
_cell.length_b   1.000
_cell.length_c   1.000
_cell.angle_alpha   90.00
_cell.angle_beta   90.00
_cell.angle_gamma   90.00
#
_symmetry.space_group_name_H-M   'P 1'
#
loop_
_entity.id
_entity.type
_entity.pdbx_description
1 polymer ?
#
loop_
_entity_poly.entity_id
_entity_poly.type
_entity_poly.pdbx_seq_one_letter_code
_entity_poly.pdbx_strand_id
1 'polypeptide(L)'
;MSTPLNGIAGTASKIYHQVLNIPYPKNDDEQLLSSIKAAHSDWQRAEAMFHEVTDPDLVDYTIYDMLATKTKYAYLLKTAKNKDLHW
;
A
#
# COMPACT_ATOMS: atom_id res chain seq x y z
N MET A 1 -3.65 -18.32 38.38
CA MET A 1 -4.04 -19.51 37.58
C MET A 1 -3.93 -19.13 36.12
N SER A 2 -2.89 -19.60 35.41
CA SER A 2 -2.71 -19.37 33.98
C SER A 2 -3.45 -20.47 33.19
N THR A 3 -4.41 -20.07 32.37
CA THR A 3 -5.20 -20.99 31.55
C THR A 3 -4.34 -21.63 30.44
N PRO A 4 -4.42 -22.95 30.24
CA PRO A 4 -3.55 -23.72 29.32
C PRO A 4 -3.87 -23.57 27.82
N LEU A 5 -4.79 -22.67 27.44
CA LEU A 5 -5.38 -22.65 26.09
C LEU A 5 -4.69 -21.72 25.08
N ASN A 6 -3.70 -20.92 25.49
CA ASN A 6 -3.04 -19.98 24.57
C ASN A 6 -2.21 -20.67 23.45
N GLY A 7 -1.74 -21.90 23.67
CA GLY A 7 -0.92 -22.64 22.69
C GLY A 7 -1.71 -23.28 21.54
N ILE A 8 -2.94 -23.73 21.81
CA ILE A 8 -3.81 -24.38 20.81
C ILE A 8 -4.43 -23.36 19.84
N ALA A 9 -4.78 -22.16 20.31
CA ALA A 9 -5.36 -21.11 19.48
C ALA A 9 -4.39 -20.64 18.37
N GLY A 10 -3.11 -20.44 18.70
CA GLY A 10 -2.09 -20.05 17.73
C GLY A 10 -1.78 -21.13 16.69
N THR A 11 -1.90 -22.40 17.06
CA THR A 11 -1.68 -23.54 16.15
C THR A 11 -2.86 -23.72 15.19
N ALA A 12 -4.10 -23.56 15.69
CA ALA A 12 -5.31 -23.63 14.86
C ALA A 12 -5.31 -22.55 13.77
N SER A 13 -5.00 -21.30 14.13
CA SER A 13 -4.92 -20.18 13.17
C SER A 13 -3.96 -20.45 12.00
N LYS A 14 -2.77 -20.98 12.29
CA LYS A 14 -1.77 -21.34 11.26
C LYS A 14 -2.31 -22.39 10.27
N ILE A 15 -3.03 -23.40 10.78
CA ILE A 15 -3.61 -24.47 9.94
C ILE A 15 -4.71 -23.92 9.04
N TYR A 16 -5.56 -23.01 9.54
CA TYR A 16 -6.63 -22.40 8.73
C TYR A 16 -6.10 -21.65 7.50
N HIS A 17 -5.05 -20.84 7.65
CA HIS A 17 -4.46 -20.11 6.54
C HIS A 17 -3.82 -21.05 5.50
N GLN A 18 -3.17 -22.13 5.94
CA GLN A 18 -2.49 -23.09 5.06
C GLN A 18 -3.45 -23.97 4.25
N VAL A 19 -4.52 -24.47 4.88
CA VAL A 19 -5.45 -25.40 4.22
C VAL A 19 -6.42 -24.67 3.27
N LEU A 20 -6.84 -23.46 3.63
CA LEU A 20 -7.82 -22.69 2.87
C LEU A 20 -7.18 -21.70 1.88
N ASN A 21 -5.84 -21.69 1.77
CA ASN A 21 -5.08 -20.73 0.97
C ASN A 21 -5.48 -19.27 1.26
N ILE A 22 -5.76 -18.96 2.53
CA ILE A 22 -6.14 -17.62 2.96
C ILE A 22 -4.85 -16.87 3.31
N PRO A 23 -4.50 -15.76 2.63
CA PRO A 23 -3.32 -14.99 2.97
C PRO A 23 -3.42 -14.48 4.41
N TYR A 24 -2.29 -14.50 5.13
CA TYR A 24 -2.23 -13.90 6.45
C TYR A 24 -2.50 -12.39 6.34
N PRO A 25 -3.21 -11.77 7.31
CA PRO A 25 -3.41 -10.33 7.29
C PRO A 25 -2.05 -9.63 7.24
N LYS A 26 -1.90 -8.69 6.30
CA LYS A 26 -0.67 -7.93 6.14
C LYS A 26 -0.40 -7.14 7.41
N ASN A 27 0.84 -7.18 7.88
CA ASN A 27 1.26 -6.29 8.95
C ASN A 27 1.40 -4.84 8.44
N ASP A 28 1.57 -3.88 9.35
CA ASP A 28 1.62 -2.45 9.01
C ASP A 28 2.74 -2.10 8.01
N ASP A 29 3.87 -2.81 8.07
CA ASP A 29 5.00 -2.57 7.18
C ASP A 29 4.73 -3.13 5.77
N GLU A 30 4.13 -4.32 5.67
CA GLU A 30 3.65 -4.89 4.41
C GLU A 30 2.55 -4.03 3.78
N GLN A 31 1.66 -3.46 4.61
CA GLN A 31 0.64 -2.51 4.16
C GLN A 31 1.30 -1.23 3.62
N LEU A 32 2.30 -0.68 4.32
CA LEU A 32 3.05 0.48 3.87
C LEU A 32 3.77 0.22 2.54
N LEU A 33 4.49 -0.89 2.41
CA LEU A 33 5.16 -1.27 1.16
C LEU A 33 4.16 -1.47 0.01
N SER A 34 2.99 -2.06 0.29
CA SER A 34 1.94 -2.17 -0.72
C SER A 34 1.33 -0.82 -1.11
N SER A 35 1.24 0.12 -0.17
CA SER A 35 0.77 1.49 -0.41
C SER A 35 1.77 2.29 -1.25
N ILE A 36 3.07 2.07 -1.08
CA ILE A 36 4.12 2.66 -1.91
C ILE A 36 3.97 2.20 -3.37
N LYS A 37 3.80 0.89 -3.58
CA LYS A 37 3.58 0.34 -4.94
C LYS A 37 2.33 0.92 -5.58
N ALA A 38 1.23 0.99 -4.83
CA ALA A 38 -0.01 1.57 -5.31
C ALA A 38 0.16 3.06 -5.66
N ALA A 39 0.80 3.85 -4.80
CA ALA A 39 1.04 5.27 -5.03
C ALA A 39 1.96 5.52 -6.23
N HIS A 40 2.93 4.64 -6.49
CA HIS A 40 3.75 4.71 -7.70
C HIS A 40 2.92 4.48 -8.97
N SER A 41 2.08 3.44 -8.98
CA SER A 41 1.16 3.19 -10.10
C SER A 41 0.14 4.31 -10.29
N ASP A 42 -0.35 4.91 -9.20
CA ASP A 42 -1.22 6.08 -9.25
C ASP A 42 -0.53 7.28 -9.90
N TRP A 43 0.72 7.55 -9.53
CA TRP A 43 1.51 8.62 -10.13
C TRP A 43 1.77 8.37 -11.62
N GLN A 44 2.16 7.15 -12.01
CA GLN A 44 2.34 6.79 -13.42
C GLN A 44 1.07 6.99 -14.24
N ARG A 45 -0.10 6.65 -13.67
CA ARG A 45 -1.40 6.89 -14.31
C ARG A 45 -1.68 8.39 -14.44
N ALA A 46 -1.46 9.17 -13.40
CA ALA A 46 -1.68 10.62 -13.42
C ALA A 46 -0.77 11.33 -14.45
N GLU A 47 0.49 10.90 -14.56
CA GLU A 47 1.39 11.38 -15.61
C GLU A 47 0.88 11.02 -17.01
N ALA A 48 0.42 9.79 -17.24
CA ALA A 48 -0.17 9.40 -18.52
C ALA A 48 -1.38 10.26 -18.86
N MET A 49 -2.29 10.47 -17.90
CA MET A 49 -3.47 11.33 -18.08
C MET A 49 -3.10 12.77 -18.42
N PHE A 50 -2.11 13.35 -17.74
CA PHE A 50 -1.65 14.71 -18.05
C PHE A 50 -1.07 14.82 -19.47
N HIS A 51 -0.40 13.78 -19.97
CA HIS A 51 0.11 13.77 -21.36
C HIS A 51 -0.98 13.55 -22.41
N GLU A 52 -2.06 12.83 -22.07
CA GLU A 52 -3.12 12.44 -23.01
C GLU A 52 -4.33 13.38 -22.99
N VAL A 53 -4.47 14.24 -21.98
CA VAL A 53 -5.63 15.14 -21.87
C VAL A 53 -5.67 16.14 -23.02
N THR A 54 -6.81 16.17 -23.72
CA THR A 54 -7.06 17.11 -24.83
C THR A 54 -8.12 18.15 -24.50
N ASP A 55 -8.93 17.92 -23.46
CA ASP A 55 -9.95 18.85 -23.01
C ASP A 55 -9.29 19.96 -22.17
N PRO A 56 -9.30 21.23 -22.63
CA PRO A 56 -8.70 22.35 -21.90
C PRO A 56 -9.26 22.51 -20.48
N ASP A 57 -10.52 22.17 -20.26
CA ASP A 57 -11.18 22.34 -18.95
C ASP A 57 -10.70 21.27 -17.93
N LEU A 58 -10.01 20.22 -18.39
CA LEU A 58 -9.47 19.15 -17.56
C LEU A 58 -7.95 19.29 -17.31
N VAL A 59 -7.26 20.22 -17.97
CA VAL A 59 -5.81 20.38 -17.84
C VAL A 59 -5.42 20.64 -16.39
N ASP A 60 -6.04 21.62 -15.75
CA ASP A 60 -5.75 21.97 -14.35
C ASP A 60 -6.01 20.78 -13.42
N TYR A 61 -7.10 20.03 -13.64
CA TYR A 61 -7.39 18.83 -12.88
C TYR A 61 -6.26 17.80 -12.97
N THR A 62 -5.79 17.48 -14.18
CA THR A 62 -4.71 16.49 -14.36
C THR A 62 -3.37 16.95 -13.79
N ILE A 63 -3.09 18.26 -13.78
CA ILE A 63 -1.91 18.83 -13.11
C ILE A 63 -2.02 18.61 -11.59
N TYR A 64 -3.17 18.93 -10.99
CA TYR A 64 -3.36 18.73 -9.55
C TYR A 64 -3.28 17.26 -9.14
N ASP A 65 -3.85 16.34 -9.94
CA ASP A 65 -3.77 14.90 -9.68
C ASP A 65 -2.32 14.38 -9.75
N MET A 66 -1.56 14.78 -10.78
CA MET A 66 -0.15 14.43 -10.91
C MET A 66 0.67 14.94 -9.71
N LEU A 67 0.45 16.18 -9.28
CA LEU A 67 1.15 16.73 -8.11
C LEU A 67 0.77 16.01 -6.82
N ALA A 68 -0.51 15.70 -6.62
CA ALA A 68 -1.00 15.03 -5.43
C ALA A 68 -0.46 13.60 -5.31
N THR A 69 -0.53 12.82 -6.38
CA THR A 69 -0.04 11.43 -6.42
C THR A 69 1.47 11.35 -6.23
N LYS A 70 2.25 12.21 -6.90
CA LYS A 70 3.70 12.33 -6.70
C LYS A 70 4.06 12.68 -5.25
N THR A 71 3.34 13.63 -4.66
CA THR A 71 3.54 14.05 -3.27
C THR A 71 3.26 12.91 -2.30
N LYS A 72 2.16 12.19 -2.50
CA LYS A 72 1.79 11.01 -1.70
C LYS A 72 2.87 9.92 -1.79
N TYR A 73 3.33 9.60 -3.00
CA TYR A 73 4.40 8.63 -3.20
C TYR A 73 5.68 9.02 -2.45
N ALA A 74 6.14 10.27 -2.60
CA ALA A 74 7.33 10.76 -1.91
C ALA A 74 7.18 10.71 -0.37
N TYR A 75 6.01 11.06 0.16
CA TYR A 75 5.71 10.94 1.60
C TYR A 75 5.81 9.50 2.10
N LEU A 76 5.25 8.54 1.35
CA LEU A 76 5.28 7.13 1.74
C LEU A 76 6.71 6.56 1.69
N LEU A 77 7.52 6.94 0.70
CA LEU A 77 8.95 6.59 0.65
C LEU A 77 9.72 7.12 1.87
N LYS A 78 9.47 8.39 2.25
CA LYS A 78 10.06 8.97 3.47
C LYS A 78 9.63 8.19 4.71
N THR A 79 8.37 7.81 4.79
CA THR A 79 7.82 7.02 5.90
C THR A 79 8.47 5.64 6.01
N ALA A 80 8.64 4.92 4.89
CA ALA A 80 9.33 3.63 4.88
C ALA A 80 10.80 3.76 5.28
N LYS A 81 11.50 4.77 4.75
CA LYS A 81 12.88 5.07 5.13
C LYS A 81 13.04 5.32 6.63
N ASN A 82 12.11 6.06 7.25
CA ASN A 82 12.13 6.34 8.69
C ASN A 82 11.86 5.10 9.55
N LYS A 83 11.32 4.03 8.96
CA LYS A 83 11.09 2.72 9.59
C LYS A 83 12.20 1.70 9.28
N ASP A 84 13.30 2.13 8.64
CA ASP A 84 14.36 1.26 8.13
C ASP A 84 13.86 0.15 7.19
N LEU A 85 12.74 0.40 6.51
CA LEU A 85 12.21 -0.48 5.48
C LEU A 85 12.87 -0.15 4.15
N HIS A 86 13.56 -1.12 3.58
CA HIS A 86 14.08 -1.04 2.22
C HIS A 86 12.94 -1.31 1.23
N TRP A 87 12.79 -0.43 0.24
CA TRP A 87 11.75 -0.47 -0.78
C TRP A 87 12.37 -0.69 -2.16
#